data_AF-A0A3N7CKT6-F1
#
_entry.id   AF-A0A3N7CKT6-F1
#
_cell.length_a   1.000
_cell.length_b   1.000
_cell.length_c   1.000
_cell.angle_alpha   90.00
_cell.angle_beta   90.00
_cell.angle_gamma   90.00
#
_symmetry.space_group_name_H-M   'P 1'
#
loop_
_entity.id
_entity.type
_entity.pdbx_description
1 polymer ?
#
loop_
_entity_poly.entity_id
_entity_poly.type
_entity_poly.pdbx_seq_one_letter_code
_entity_poly.pdbx_strand_id
1 'polypeptide(L)'
;MSLRGINKRTVANLIGLLDQLEELDRLLGSSDEECNEVKAFKQDLNEAYRQYERMLAEIAVHVSVCQGIYNKIRLRFIPEKLKGLRRTVPQDSYEFILLRESIRKSHLI
;
A
#
# COMPACT_ATOMS: atom_id res chain seq x y z
N MET A 1 -17.84 -6.79 -0.93
CA MET A 1 -16.98 -7.62 -1.80
C MET A 1 -15.55 -7.49 -1.29
N SER A 2 -15.03 -8.50 -0.61
CA SER A 2 -13.66 -8.49 -0.06
C SER A 2 -12.68 -8.77 -1.20
N LEU A 3 -11.84 -7.78 -1.53
CA LEU A 3 -10.67 -7.98 -2.39
C LEU A 3 -9.70 -8.89 -1.62
N ARG A 4 -9.86 -10.21 -1.75
CA ARG A 4 -8.83 -11.16 -1.33
C ARG A 4 -7.63 -10.95 -2.24
N GLY A 5 -6.71 -10.09 -1.79
CA GLY A 5 -5.44 -9.86 -2.47
C GLY A 5 -4.72 -11.19 -2.70
N ILE A 6 -4.01 -11.28 -3.82
CA ILE A 6 -3.18 -12.43 -4.16
C ILE A 6 -2.08 -12.57 -3.09
N ASN A 7 -2.15 -13.63 -2.29
CA ASN A 7 -1.20 -13.88 -1.21
C ASN A 7 0.05 -14.59 -1.77
N LYS A 8 1.25 -14.09 -1.39
CA LYS A 8 2.54 -14.72 -1.72
C LYS A 8 2.57 -16.22 -1.47
N ARG A 9 1.97 -16.67 -0.36
CA ARG A 9 1.89 -18.10 -0.01
C ARG A 9 1.02 -18.88 -0.98
N THR A 10 -0.10 -18.29 -1.41
CA THR A 10 -1.00 -18.90 -2.40
C THR A 10 -0.30 -19.04 -3.75
N VAL A 11 0.44 -18.03 -4.20
CA VAL A 11 1.19 -18.08 -5.47
C VAL A 11 2.32 -19.09 -5.41
N ALA A 12 3.10 -19.10 -4.32
CA ALA A 12 4.16 -20.09 -4.13
C ALA A 12 3.61 -21.52 -4.15
N ASN A 13 2.47 -21.76 -3.50
CA ASN A 13 1.80 -23.06 -3.53
C ASN A 13 1.33 -23.43 -4.95
N LEU A 14 0.76 -22.49 -5.70
CA LEU A 14 0.30 -22.73 -7.08
C LEU A 14 1.48 -23.04 -8.01
N ILE A 15 2.59 -22.32 -7.90
CA ILE A 15 3.81 -22.62 -8.66
C ILE A 15 4.31 -24.03 -8.32
N GLY A 16 4.35 -24.39 -7.04
CA GLY A 16 4.77 -25.72 -6.62
C GLY A 16 3.85 -26.84 -7.13
N LEU A 17 2.54 -26.60 -7.22
CA LEU A 17 1.61 -27.55 -7.83
C LEU A 17 1.85 -27.70 -9.35
N LEU A 18 2.19 -26.61 -10.05
CA LEU A 18 2.56 -26.65 -11.46
C LEU A 18 3.88 -27.39 -11.68
N ASP A 19 4.86 -27.24 -10.78
CA ASP A 19 6.11 -28.02 -10.80
C ASP A 19 5.84 -29.53 -10.70
N GLN A 20 4.96 -29.93 -9.78
CA GLN A 20 4.57 -31.34 -9.60
C GLN A 20 3.82 -31.89 -10.81
N LEU A 21 3.02 -31.06 -11.48
CA LEU A 21 2.27 -31.45 -12.66
C LEU A 21 3.20 -31.62 -13.88
N GLU A 22 4.18 -30.72 -14.06
CA GLU A 22 5.25 -30.88 -15.05
C GLU A 22 6.06 -32.18 -14.85
N GLU A 23 6.34 -32.55 -13.60
CA GLU A 23 7.08 -33.79 -13.26
C GLU A 23 6.25 -35.04 -13.55
N LEU A 24 4.96 -35.03 -13.21
CA LEU A 24 4.02 -36.10 -13.54
C LEU A 24 3.88 -36.29 -15.05
N ASP A 25 3.75 -35.20 -15.82
CA ASP A 25 3.66 -35.27 -17.28
C ASP A 25 4.90 -35.92 -17.90
N ARG A 26 6.09 -35.54 -17.44
CA ARG A 26 7.35 -36.16 -17.88
C ARG A 26 7.42 -37.65 -17.56
N LEU A 27 6.90 -38.08 -16.40
CA LEU A 27 6.89 -39.48 -15.98
C LEU A 27 5.85 -40.31 -16.74
N LEU A 28 4.73 -39.71 -17.12
CA LEU A 28 3.64 -40.37 -17.85
C LEU A 28 3.88 -40.42 -19.36
N GLY A 29 4.83 -39.63 -19.89
CA GLY A 29 5.10 -39.54 -21.31
C GLY A 29 3.95 -38.90 -22.10
N SER A 30 3.26 -37.94 -21.48
CA SER A 30 2.21 -37.14 -22.13
C SER A 30 2.75 -36.32 -23.29
N SER A 31 1.85 -35.83 -24.16
CA SER A 31 2.23 -35.11 -25.37
C SER A 31 3.01 -33.83 -25.01
N ASP A 32 3.98 -33.46 -25.86
CA ASP A 32 4.76 -32.23 -25.66
C ASP A 32 3.88 -30.97 -25.58
N GLU A 33 2.66 -31.00 -26.14
CA GLU A 33 1.72 -29.90 -26.16
C GLU A 33 1.16 -29.58 -24.76
N GLU A 34 0.70 -30.58 -24.00
CA GLU A 34 0.15 -30.40 -22.65
C GLU A 34 1.22 -29.88 -21.67
N CYS A 35 2.44 -30.42 -21.77
CA CYS A 35 3.59 -29.97 -20.97
C CYS A 35 3.98 -28.50 -21.29
N ASN A 36 3.76 -28.04 -22.53
CA ASN A 36 4.03 -26.66 -22.92
C ASN A 36 2.96 -25.69 -22.39
N GLU A 37 1.69 -26.10 -22.30
CA GLU A 37 0.63 -25.29 -21.70
C GLU A 37 0.87 -25.04 -20.21
N VAL A 38 1.31 -26.05 -19.45
CA VAL A 38 1.64 -25.92 -18.03
C VAL A 38 2.78 -24.93 -17.81
N LYS A 39 3.83 -24.99 -18.65
CA LYS A 39 4.96 -24.06 -18.61
C LYS A 39 4.53 -22.62 -18.94
N ALA A 40 3.68 -22.45 -19.95
CA ALA A 40 3.16 -21.14 -20.33
C ALA A 40 2.34 -20.54 -19.18
N PHE A 41 1.42 -21.31 -18.60
CA PHE A 41 0.60 -20.85 -17.47
C PHE A 41 1.45 -20.48 -16.24
N LYS A 42 2.51 -21.24 -15.96
CA LYS A 42 3.47 -20.93 -14.90
C LYS A 42 4.24 -19.64 -15.17
N GLN A 43 4.63 -19.37 -16.41
CA GLN A 43 5.27 -18.11 -16.79
C GLN A 43 4.32 -16.93 -16.60
N ASP A 44 3.08 -17.04 -17.10
CA ASP A 44 2.04 -16.02 -16.95
C ASP A 44 1.76 -15.70 -15.49
N LEU A 45 1.63 -16.74 -14.65
CA LEU A 45 1.39 -16.59 -13.21
C LEU A 45 2.55 -15.85 -12.51
N ASN A 46 3.80 -16.18 -12.87
CA ASN A 46 4.98 -15.51 -12.34
C ASN A 46 5.05 -14.04 -12.77
N GLU A 47 4.75 -13.75 -14.04
CA GLU A 47 4.76 -12.39 -14.56
C GLU A 47 3.67 -11.54 -13.90
N ALA A 48 2.44 -12.04 -13.84
CA ALA A 48 1.33 -11.37 -13.16
C ALA A 48 1.69 -11.07 -11.70
N TYR A 49 2.23 -12.04 -10.96
CA TYR A 49 2.62 -11.83 -9.57
C TYR A 49 3.71 -10.75 -9.41
N ARG A 50 4.72 -10.74 -10.28
CA ARG A 50 5.75 -9.67 -10.28
C ARG A 50 5.16 -8.30 -10.57
N GLN A 51 4.20 -8.19 -11.48
CA GLN A 51 3.50 -6.93 -11.75
C GLN A 51 2.73 -6.45 -10.51
N TYR A 52 2.03 -7.36 -9.81
CA TYR A 52 1.37 -7.03 -8.55
C TYR A 52 2.36 -6.55 -7.47
N GLU A 53 3.52 -7.20 -7.31
CA GLU A 53 4.54 -6.76 -6.35
C GLU A 53 5.05 -5.35 -6.66
N ARG A 54 5.25 -5.01 -7.95
CA ARG A 54 5.64 -3.66 -8.37
C ARG A 54 4.56 -2.63 -8.05
N MET A 55 3.30 -2.92 -8.36
CA MET A 55 2.18 -2.03 -8.02
C MET A 55 2.10 -1.77 -6.51
N LEU A 56 2.27 -2.80 -5.69
CA LEU A 56 2.29 -2.64 -4.23
C LEU A 56 3.44 -1.76 -3.76
N ALA A 57 4.62 -1.89 -4.35
CA ALA A 57 5.75 -1.03 -4.03
C ALA A 57 5.49 0.43 -4.41
N GLU A 58 4.90 0.70 -5.57
CA GLU A 58 4.52 2.04 -6.01
C GLU A 58 3.49 2.68 -5.07
N ILE A 59 2.45 1.92 -4.69
CA ILE A 59 1.45 2.37 -3.72
C ILE A 59 2.09 2.70 -2.38
N ALA A 60 3.01 1.86 -1.90
CA ALA A 60 3.71 2.11 -0.63
C ALA A 60 4.52 3.42 -0.67
N VAL A 61 5.16 3.72 -1.80
CA VAL A 61 5.86 5.01 -2.02
C VAL A 61 4.86 6.17 -1.96
N HIS A 62 3.73 6.07 -2.66
CA HIS A 62 2.70 7.11 -2.63
C HIS A 62 2.13 7.34 -1.22
N VAL A 63 1.86 6.28 -0.47
CA VAL A 63 1.41 6.37 0.92
C VAL A 63 2.45 7.08 1.78
N SER A 64 3.73 6.74 1.63
CA SER A 64 4.83 7.39 2.34
C SER A 64 4.90 8.90 2.05
N VAL A 65 4.79 9.29 0.78
CA VAL A 65 4.77 10.70 0.36
C VAL A 65 3.59 11.44 0.97
N CYS A 66 2.38 10.87 0.87
CA CYS A 66 1.17 11.45 1.45
C CYS A 66 1.28 11.61 2.97
N GLN A 67 1.82 10.61 3.67
CA GLN A 67 2.06 10.67 5.10
C GLN A 67 3.10 11.75 5.46
N GLY A 68 4.15 11.89 4.64
CA GLY A 68 5.14 12.96 4.77
C GLY A 68 4.51 14.36 4.61
N ILE A 69 3.66 14.55 3.61
CA ILE A 69 2.93 15.81 3.39
C ILE A 69 1.99 16.09 4.57
N TYR A 70 1.19 15.10 4.97
CA TYR A 70 0.30 15.20 6.12
C TYR A 70 1.05 15.63 7.38
N ASN A 71 2.19 15.00 7.67
CA ASN A 71 3.02 15.35 8.83
C ASN A 71 3.58 16.77 8.74
N LYS A 72 4.04 17.22 7.55
CA LYS A 72 4.48 18.61 7.35
C LYS A 72 3.35 19.61 7.61
N ILE A 73 2.15 19.34 7.09
CA ILE A 73 0.99 20.21 7.29
C ILE A 73 0.61 20.23 8.77
N ARG A 74 0.47 19.04 9.38
CA ARG A 74 0.04 18.87 10.76
C ARG A 74 1.00 19.48 11.77
N LEU A 75 2.30 19.25 11.64
CA LEU A 75 3.29 19.59 12.66
C LEU A 75 3.96 20.95 12.43
N ARG A 76 3.96 21.46 11.20
CA ARG A 76 4.61 22.75 10.89
C ARG A 76 3.61 23.80 10.45
N PHE A 77 2.81 23.51 9.43
CA PHE A 77 1.95 24.54 8.85
C PHE A 77 0.81 24.95 9.79
N ILE A 78 0.04 23.99 10.31
CA ILE A 78 -1.12 24.26 11.16
C ILE A 78 -0.71 25.01 12.45
N PRO A 79 0.30 24.56 13.23
CA PRO A 79 0.71 25.26 14.44
C PRO A 79 1.20 26.67 14.17
N GLU A 80 1.98 26.90 13.11
CA GLU A 80 2.48 28.24 12.77
C GLU A 80 1.35 29.18 12.33
N LYS A 81 0.39 28.71 11.52
CA LYS A 81 -0.79 29.50 11.15
C LYS A 81 -1.65 29.85 12.36
N LEU A 82 -1.90 28.88 13.24
CA LEU A 82 -2.67 29.11 14.46
C LEU A 82 -1.95 30.08 15.42
N LYS A 83 -0.62 29.97 15.58
CA LYS A 83 0.18 30.93 16.36
C LYS A 83 0.12 32.33 15.75
N GLY A 84 0.20 32.45 14.42
CA GLY A 84 0.07 33.72 13.71
C GLY A 84 -1.28 34.38 13.95
N LEU A 85 -2.38 33.63 13.76
CA LEU A 85 -3.74 34.08 14.06
C LEU A 85 -3.90 34.52 15.52
N ARG A 86 -3.28 33.80 16.47
CA ARG A 86 -3.36 34.16 17.90
C ARG A 86 -2.76 35.52 18.20
N ARG A 87 -1.81 36.01 17.39
CA ARG A 87 -1.20 37.34 17.56
C ARG A 87 -2.09 38.46 17.05
N THR A 88 -3.07 38.16 16.19
CA THR A 88 -3.94 39.16 15.57
C THR A 88 -5.33 39.22 16.20
N VAL A 89 -5.74 38.19 16.94
CA VAL A 89 -7.05 38.13 17.60
C VAL A 89 -6.95 38.75 19.01
N PRO A 90 -7.87 39.65 19.40
CA PRO A 90 -7.93 40.22 20.74
C PRO A 90 -8.07 39.13 21.82
N GLN A 91 -7.32 39.23 22.92
CA GLN A 91 -7.27 38.17 23.94
C GLN A 91 -8.61 37.94 24.66
N ASP A 92 -9.44 38.97 24.70
CA ASP A 92 -10.72 38.97 25.41
C ASP A 92 -11.86 38.42 24.54
N SER A 93 -11.57 38.03 23.30
CA SER A 93 -12.56 37.55 22.34
C SER A 93 -12.81 36.05 22.46
N TYR A 94 -14.04 35.62 22.14
CA TYR A 94 -14.41 34.21 22.13
C TYR A 94 -13.58 33.40 21.11
N GLU A 95 -13.25 34.02 19.98
CA GLU A 95 -12.39 33.45 18.93
C GLU A 95 -10.99 33.13 19.46
N PHE A 96 -10.45 33.94 20.38
CA PHE A 96 -9.15 33.67 21.00
C PHE A 96 -9.18 32.40 21.86
N ILE A 97 -10.28 32.16 22.59
CA ILE A 97 -10.48 30.96 23.41
C ILE A 97 -10.55 29.72 22.50
N LEU A 98 -11.35 29.77 21.43
CA LEU A 98 -11.47 28.69 20.45
C LEU A 98 -10.13 28.39 19.75
N LEU A 99 -9.38 29.43 19.42
CA LEU A 99 -8.07 29.30 18.78
C LEU A 99 -7.03 28.68 19.72
N ARG A 100 -7.04 29.04 21.01
CA ARG A 100 -6.16 28.45 22.03
C ARG A 100 -6.42 26.95 22.20
N GLU A 101 -7.68 26.53 22.22
CA GLU A 101 -8.05 25.11 22.27
C GLU A 101 -7.66 24.36 20.98
N SER A 102 -7.81 25.00 19.83
CA SER A 102 -7.40 24.43 18.54
C SER A 102 -5.88 24.21 18.46
N ILE A 103 -5.09 25.13 19.00
CA ILE A 103 -3.63 24.99 19.17
C ILE A 103 -3.34 23.84 20.13
N ARG A 104 -3.99 23.76 21.28
CA ARG A 104 -3.74 22.69 22.25
C ARG A 104 -4.02 21.31 21.66
N LYS A 105 -5.12 21.16 20.93
CA LYS A 105 -5.50 19.91 20.25
C LYS A 105 -4.53 19.53 19.14
N SER A 106 -3.94 20.50 18.42
CA SER A 106 -2.97 20.19 17.37
C SER A 106 -1.63 19.65 17.87
N HIS A 107 -1.33 19.80 19.18
CA HIS A 107 -0.10 19.32 19.82
C HIS A 107 -0.27 18.02 20.63
N LEU A 108 -1.50 17.53 20.84
CA LEU A 108 -1.82 16.41 21.75
C LEU A 108 -1.82 15.01 21.10
N ILE A 109 -1.17 14.82 19.95
CA ILE A 109 -1.13 13.53 19.23
C ILE A 109 0.26 13.22 18.69
#